data_AF-A0A4R1L3R0-F1
#
_entry.id   AF-A0A4R1L3R0-F1
#
_cell.length_a   1.000
_cell.length_b   1.000
_cell.length_c   1.000
_cell.angle_alpha   90.00
_cell.angle_beta   90.00
_cell.angle_gamma   90.00
#
_symmetry.space_group_name_H-M   'P 1'
#
loop_
_entity.id
_entity.type
_entity.pdbx_description
1 polymer ?
#
loop_
_entity_poly.entity_id
_entity_poly.type
_entity_poly.pdbx_seq_one_letter_code
_entity_poly.pdbx_strand_id
1 'polypeptide(L)'
;MRLILCLMMMMLLTLGVSAEQQQQRPVLHHRSEETDQEADQTLPVLSSGVSLLPDDASGEYELNSEDVIEITLDGGHLGGYLSRIHSSSGEKSAPMTFLFAAVTVEGRRFSFTTQKLHDQWYAFEGTIVRGPGSKRDDEGYYLLAGTLTEYSGSRSTPRKVSLKSMPTCVEESCQ
;
A
#
# COMPACT_ATOMS: atom_id res chain seq x y z
N MET A 1 -32.50 -69.63 -37.98
CA MET A 1 -33.92 -69.80 -37.59
C MET A 1 -34.12 -68.97 -36.34
N ARG A 2 -34.81 -67.83 -36.28
CA ARG A 2 -35.96 -67.27 -37.01
C ARG A 2 -35.81 -65.74 -36.88
N LEU A 3 -35.53 -64.94 -37.91
CA LEU A 3 -36.46 -64.44 -38.94
C LEU A 3 -37.86 -64.09 -38.40
N ILE A 4 -38.15 -62.78 -38.36
CA ILE A 4 -39.43 -62.14 -38.74
C ILE A 4 -40.64 -62.34 -37.81
N LEU A 5 -40.89 -61.34 -36.97
CA LEU A 5 -42.18 -60.74 -36.56
C LEU A 5 -41.81 -59.81 -35.38
N CYS A 6 -41.87 -58.49 -35.41
CA CYS A 6 -42.85 -57.60 -35.99
C CYS A 6 -42.10 -56.38 -36.55
N LEU A 7 -41.90 -56.38 -37.86
CA LEU A 7 -41.89 -55.15 -38.62
C LEU A 7 -43.33 -54.61 -38.61
N MET A 8 -43.49 -53.29 -38.48
CA MET A 8 -44.72 -52.52 -38.73
C MET A 8 -45.75 -52.39 -37.60
N MET A 9 -45.45 -51.52 -36.64
CA MET A 9 -46.39 -50.46 -36.28
C MET A 9 -45.60 -49.16 -36.25
N MET A 10 -45.52 -48.51 -37.40
CA MET A 10 -46.08 -47.16 -37.58
C MET A 10 -45.53 -46.17 -36.55
N MET A 11 -44.41 -45.49 -36.82
CA MET A 11 -44.37 -44.34 -37.73
C MET A 11 -45.55 -43.40 -37.46
N LEU A 12 -45.33 -42.33 -36.69
CA LEU A 12 -45.54 -40.95 -37.14
C LEU A 12 -45.21 -39.94 -36.02
N LEU A 13 -44.47 -38.90 -36.43
CA LEU A 13 -44.37 -37.56 -35.84
C LEU A 13 -43.68 -37.49 -34.47
N THR A 14 -42.55 -36.79 -34.33
CA THR A 14 -42.52 -35.33 -34.42
C THR A 14 -41.18 -34.77 -34.92
N LEU A 15 -41.28 -33.96 -35.99
CA LEU A 15 -40.73 -32.62 -36.18
C LEU A 15 -39.39 -32.30 -35.49
N GLY A 16 -38.38 -32.04 -36.32
CA GLY A 16 -37.09 -31.51 -35.90
C GLY A 16 -37.12 -30.04 -35.49
N VAL A 17 -36.07 -29.64 -34.78
CA VAL A 17 -35.51 -28.29 -34.76
C VAL A 17 -34.01 -28.44 -34.51
N SER A 18 -33.19 -27.97 -35.45
CA SER A 18 -31.79 -27.66 -35.21
C SER A 18 -31.73 -26.43 -34.29
N ALA A 19 -31.14 -26.57 -33.10
CA ALA A 19 -30.81 -25.42 -32.27
C ALA A 19 -29.32 -25.12 -32.45
N GLU A 20 -29.06 -24.04 -33.19
CA GLU A 20 -27.80 -23.30 -33.21
C GLU A 20 -27.24 -23.13 -31.79
N GLN A 21 -25.95 -23.43 -31.60
CA GLN A 21 -25.22 -22.92 -30.45
C GLN A 21 -25.16 -21.40 -30.55
N GLN A 22 -26.08 -20.72 -29.86
CA GLN A 22 -25.97 -19.29 -29.61
C GLN A 22 -24.75 -19.05 -28.70
N GLN A 23 -23.70 -18.55 -29.32
CA GLN A 23 -22.56 -17.92 -28.67
C GLN A 23 -23.06 -16.77 -27.79
N GLN A 24 -23.11 -17.01 -26.47
CA GLN A 24 -23.40 -15.97 -25.48
C GLN A 24 -22.35 -14.87 -25.59
N ARG A 25 -22.76 -13.74 -26.18
CA ARG A 25 -22.04 -12.48 -26.05
C ARG A 25 -22.00 -12.12 -24.56
N PRO A 26 -20.84 -11.81 -23.99
CA PRO A 26 -20.78 -11.33 -22.62
C PRO A 26 -21.57 -10.03 -22.52
N VAL A 27 -22.59 -10.04 -21.67
CA VAL A 27 -23.40 -8.87 -21.35
C VAL A 27 -22.57 -7.97 -20.44
N LEU A 28 -22.35 -6.73 -20.87
CA LEU A 28 -21.71 -5.69 -20.06
C LEU A 28 -22.69 -5.30 -18.94
N HIS A 29 -22.48 -5.82 -17.73
CA HIS A 29 -23.28 -5.42 -16.57
C HIS A 29 -22.94 -3.98 -16.19
N HIS A 30 -23.89 -3.08 -16.43
CA HIS A 30 -23.89 -1.74 -15.85
C HIS A 30 -23.95 -1.89 -14.33
N ARG A 31 -22.90 -1.42 -13.63
CA ARG A 31 -22.87 -1.31 -12.17
C ARG A 31 -23.95 -0.30 -11.76
N SER A 32 -25.04 -0.80 -11.20
CA SER A 32 -26.05 -0.01 -10.51
C SER A 32 -25.45 0.61 -9.25
N GLU A 33 -25.76 1.88 -9.05
CA GLU A 33 -25.50 2.66 -7.84
C GLU A 33 -26.23 2.08 -6.62
N GLU A 34 -25.62 2.33 -5.45
CA GLU A 34 -26.15 2.22 -4.09
C GLU A 34 -26.51 0.83 -3.53
N THR A 35 -25.57 0.30 -2.73
CA THR A 35 -25.90 -0.31 -1.43
C THR A 35 -24.74 -0.02 -0.48
N ASP A 36 -24.98 0.90 0.43
CA ASP A 36 -24.14 1.18 1.60
C ASP A 36 -24.10 -0.05 2.52
N GLN A 37 -22.90 -0.55 2.80
CA GLN A 37 -22.35 -0.85 4.14
C GLN A 37 -21.27 -1.94 4.09
N GLU A 38 -20.10 -1.55 4.60
CA GLU A 38 -19.19 -2.38 5.40
C GLU A 38 -18.21 -3.33 4.68
N ALA A 39 -17.15 -2.72 4.14
CA ALA A 39 -15.79 -3.18 4.38
C ALA A 39 -14.92 -1.93 4.56
N ASP A 40 -14.60 -1.63 5.82
CA ASP A 40 -13.71 -0.56 6.26
C ASP A 40 -12.29 -0.78 5.72
N GLN A 41 -12.05 -0.28 4.51
CA GLN A 41 -10.74 0.14 4.06
C GLN A 41 -10.78 1.67 3.99
N THR A 42 -10.85 2.30 5.16
CA THR A 42 -10.70 3.75 5.28
C THR A 42 -9.36 4.16 4.66
N LEU A 43 -9.42 4.77 3.48
CA LEU A 43 -8.37 5.62 2.95
C LEU A 43 -7.95 6.60 4.05
N PRO A 44 -6.66 6.92 4.21
CA PRO A 44 -6.18 7.75 5.31
C PRO A 44 -6.98 9.07 5.35
N VAL A 45 -7.58 9.35 6.50
CA VAL A 45 -8.32 10.60 6.74
C VAL A 45 -7.36 11.77 6.51
N LEU A 46 -7.56 12.50 5.42
CA LEU A 46 -6.74 13.62 5.00
C LEU A 46 -6.96 14.81 5.96
N SER A 47 -5.97 15.10 6.82
CA SER A 47 -5.97 16.38 7.53
C SER A 47 -5.77 17.52 6.53
N SER A 48 -6.71 18.46 6.51
CA SER A 48 -6.80 19.57 5.55
C SER A 48 -5.94 20.77 5.96
N GLY A 49 -4.62 20.61 5.98
CA GLY A 49 -3.66 21.70 6.17
C GLY A 49 -2.89 22.01 4.88
N VAL A 50 -2.54 23.28 4.63
CA VAL A 50 -1.58 23.61 3.56
C VAL A 50 -0.21 23.12 4.00
N SER A 51 0.32 22.11 3.31
CA SER A 51 1.69 21.62 3.52
C SER A 51 2.69 22.68 3.09
N LEU A 52 3.70 22.91 3.92
CA LEU A 52 4.90 23.68 3.62
C LEU A 52 6.14 22.77 3.66
N LEU A 53 5.93 21.45 3.59
CA LEU A 53 7.02 20.49 3.42
C LEU A 53 7.60 20.64 2.00
N PRO A 54 8.91 20.45 1.82
CA PRO A 54 9.50 20.49 0.49
C PRO A 54 9.03 19.26 -0.31
N ASP A 55 8.35 19.45 -1.44
CA ASP A 55 7.84 18.34 -2.26
C ASP A 55 8.95 17.37 -2.69
N ASP A 56 10.17 17.89 -2.87
CA ASP A 56 11.36 17.13 -3.19
C ASP A 56 12.01 16.39 -2.02
N ALA A 57 11.39 16.43 -0.84
CA ALA A 57 11.81 15.67 0.32
C ALA A 57 11.18 14.27 0.38
N SER A 58 10.48 13.86 -0.68
CA SER A 58 10.07 12.46 -0.86
C SER A 58 11.28 11.52 -0.97
N GLY A 59 11.13 10.29 -0.48
CA GLY A 59 12.13 9.23 -0.56
C GLY A 59 12.35 8.53 0.78
N GLU A 60 13.33 7.63 0.77
CA GLU A 60 13.63 6.76 1.90
C GLU A 60 14.49 7.49 2.94
N TYR A 61 14.13 7.34 4.21
CA TYR A 61 14.87 7.83 5.36
C TYR A 61 15.39 6.67 6.19
N GLU A 62 16.71 6.61 6.36
CA GLU A 62 17.37 5.49 7.04
C GLU A 62 17.15 5.54 8.55
N LEU A 63 16.51 4.51 9.09
CA LEU A 63 16.30 4.36 10.52
C LEU A 63 17.46 3.62 11.19
N ASN A 64 17.99 2.63 10.47
CA ASN A 64 19.23 1.88 10.66
C ASN A 64 19.55 1.18 9.33
N SER A 65 20.61 0.38 9.29
CA SER A 65 21.07 -0.29 8.06
C SER A 65 20.07 -1.23 7.37
N GLU A 66 18.95 -1.56 8.02
CA GLU A 66 17.95 -2.52 7.51
C GLU A 66 16.51 -1.97 7.53
N ASP A 67 16.28 -0.85 8.20
CA ASP A 67 14.97 -0.28 8.42
C ASP A 67 14.89 1.11 7.79
N VAL A 68 13.80 1.36 7.07
CA VAL A 68 13.58 2.62 6.35
C VAL A 68 12.17 3.14 6.55
N ILE A 69 12.03 4.47 6.56
CA ILE A 69 10.74 5.14 6.42
C ILE A 69 10.72 5.75 5.01
N GLU A 70 9.83 5.26 4.16
CA GLU A 70 9.54 5.89 2.88
C GLU A 70 8.53 7.02 3.11
N ILE A 71 8.82 8.22 2.60
CA ILE A 71 7.91 9.36 2.60
C ILE A 71 7.56 9.73 1.17
N THR A 72 6.28 9.90 0.89
CA THR A 72 5.80 10.43 -0.40
C THR A 72 5.08 11.75 -0.15
N LEU A 73 5.50 12.80 -0.84
CA LEU A 73 4.87 14.11 -0.85
C LEU A 73 4.35 14.41 -2.26
N ASP A 74 3.04 14.63 -2.40
CA ASP A 74 2.42 14.96 -3.67
C ASP A 74 1.29 15.98 -3.47
N GLY A 75 1.46 17.19 -4.00
CA GLY A 75 0.42 18.22 -3.97
C GLY A 75 -0.06 18.60 -2.56
N GLY A 76 0.80 18.48 -1.55
CA GLY A 76 0.48 18.70 -0.15
C GLY A 76 -0.10 17.49 0.59
N HIS A 77 -0.30 16.36 -0.08
CA HIS A 77 -0.57 15.08 0.56
C HIS A 77 0.73 14.43 1.02
N LEU A 78 0.69 13.80 2.19
CA LEU A 78 1.78 12.99 2.71
C LEU A 78 1.31 11.53 2.86
N GLY A 79 2.12 10.62 2.34
CA GLY A 79 1.94 9.18 2.43
C GLY A 79 3.27 8.48 2.68
N GLY A 80 3.26 7.15 2.71
CA GLY A 80 4.47 6.36 2.90
C GLY A 80 4.26 5.09 3.71
N TYR A 81 5.37 4.51 4.13
CA TYR A 81 5.42 3.31 4.96
C TYR A 81 6.71 3.25 5.78
N LEU A 82 6.68 2.42 6.82
CA LEU A 82 7.88 1.99 7.53
C LEU A 82 8.16 0.52 7.18
N SER A 83 9.35 0.21 6.68
CA SER A 83 9.82 -1.17 6.50
C SER A 83 10.83 -1.52 7.59
N ARG A 84 10.67 -2.69 8.21
CA ARG A 84 11.58 -3.17 9.26
C ARG A 84 11.89 -4.65 9.12
N ILE A 85 13.17 -4.99 9.29
CA ILE A 85 13.60 -6.38 9.44
C ILE A 85 13.74 -6.68 10.93
N HIS A 86 12.97 -7.66 11.42
CA HIS A 86 13.16 -8.15 12.78
C HIS A 86 14.24 -9.24 12.76
N SER A 87 15.29 -9.07 13.56
CA SER A 87 16.23 -10.15 13.86
C SER A 87 15.90 -10.70 15.25
N SER A 88 15.35 -11.90 15.28
CA SER A 88 15.20 -12.68 16.51
C SER A 88 16.06 -13.92 16.36
N SER A 89 16.92 -14.20 17.34
CA SER A 89 17.86 -15.34 17.35
C SER A 89 19.02 -15.32 16.35
N GLY A 90 19.29 -14.18 15.69
CA GLY A 90 20.42 -14.02 14.77
C GLY A 90 20.11 -14.38 13.32
N GLU A 91 18.93 -14.94 13.04
CA GLU A 91 18.39 -15.07 11.69
C GLU A 91 17.56 -13.84 11.35
N LYS A 92 17.86 -13.22 10.19
CA LYS A 92 17.09 -12.09 9.66
C LYS A 92 15.77 -12.61 9.11
N SER A 93 14.66 -12.04 9.59
CA SER A 93 13.34 -12.33 9.02
C SER A 93 13.10 -11.55 7.71
N ALA A 94 12.01 -11.87 7.02
CA ALA A 94 11.55 -11.04 5.90
C ALA A 94 11.16 -9.63 6.40
N PRO A 95 11.40 -8.57 5.61
CA PRO A 95 10.96 -7.23 5.96
C PRO A 95 9.44 -7.16 6.17
N MET A 96 9.01 -6.52 7.26
CA MET A 96 7.61 -6.19 7.52
C MET A 96 7.35 -4.74 7.14
N THR A 97 6.31 -4.50 6.35
CA THR A 97 5.92 -3.14 5.92
C THR A 97 4.68 -2.66 6.66
N PHE A 98 4.80 -1.52 7.34
CA PHE A 98 3.74 -0.85 8.07
C PHE A 98 3.31 0.40 7.29
N LEU A 99 2.21 0.29 6.54
CA LEU A 99 1.65 1.40 5.75
C LEU A 99 1.14 2.51 6.67
N PHE A 100 1.20 3.78 6.22
CA PHE A 100 0.56 4.87 6.96
C PHE A 100 -0.97 4.69 6.95
N ALA A 101 -1.59 4.80 8.14
CA ALA A 101 -3.02 4.69 8.35
C ALA A 101 -3.69 6.05 8.56
N ALA A 102 -3.00 6.98 9.24
CA ALA A 102 -3.46 8.34 9.42
C ALA A 102 -2.27 9.29 9.32
N VAL A 103 -2.51 10.47 8.75
CA VAL A 103 -1.50 11.48 8.51
C VAL A 103 -2.09 12.86 8.77
N THR A 104 -1.35 13.70 9.47
CA THR A 104 -1.68 15.10 9.70
C THR A 104 -0.52 15.96 9.22
N VAL A 105 -0.81 16.99 8.42
CA VAL A 105 0.20 17.99 8.00
C VAL A 105 -0.27 19.38 8.41
N GLU A 106 0.59 20.09 9.13
CA GLU A 106 0.36 21.44 9.64
C GLU A 106 1.56 22.32 9.31
N GLY A 107 1.51 22.96 8.14
CA GLY A 107 2.62 23.74 7.62
C GLY A 107 3.86 22.87 7.43
N ARG A 108 4.90 23.08 8.24
CA ARG A 108 6.16 22.32 8.17
C ARG A 108 6.19 21.09 9.08
N ARG A 109 5.20 20.93 9.96
CA ARG A 109 5.11 19.79 10.86
C ARG A 109 4.16 18.76 10.30
N PHE A 110 4.43 17.50 10.61
CA PHE A 110 3.51 16.43 10.31
C PHE A 110 3.60 15.33 11.35
N SER A 111 2.56 14.54 11.39
CA SER A 111 2.52 13.28 12.12
C SER A 111 1.92 12.19 11.25
N PHE A 112 2.29 10.96 11.55
CA PHE A 112 1.62 9.78 10.99
C PHE A 112 1.47 8.71 12.07
N THR A 113 0.50 7.83 11.86
CA THR A 113 0.43 6.53 12.52
C THR A 113 0.39 5.45 11.46
N THR A 114 1.05 4.33 11.69
CA THR A 114 0.99 3.18 10.78
C THR A 114 -0.23 2.30 11.06
N GLN A 115 -0.58 1.46 10.09
CA GLN A 115 -1.43 0.31 10.33
C GLN A 115 -0.80 -0.58 11.41
N LYS A 116 -1.67 -1.23 12.19
CA LYS A 116 -1.27 -2.20 13.21
C LYS A 116 -1.13 -3.57 12.56
N LEU A 117 0.06 -4.16 12.67
CA LEU A 117 0.30 -5.55 12.28
C LEU A 117 0.55 -6.37 13.54
N HIS A 118 -0.29 -7.38 13.76
CA HIS A 118 -0.38 -8.09 15.04
C HIS A 118 -0.60 -7.12 16.20
N ASP A 119 0.37 -6.97 17.10
CA ASP A 119 0.28 -6.06 18.25
C ASP A 119 1.28 -4.90 18.18
N GLN A 120 1.81 -4.63 16.98
CA GLN A 120 2.87 -3.67 16.72
C GLN A 120 2.40 -2.56 15.78
N TRP A 121 2.68 -1.30 16.11
CA TRP A 121 2.49 -0.14 15.22
C TRP A 121 3.41 1.01 15.63
N TYR A 122 3.47 2.03 14.78
CA TYR A 122 4.36 3.17 14.96
C TYR A 122 3.61 4.48 14.81
N ALA A 123 4.08 5.48 15.53
CA ALA A 123 3.67 6.87 15.33
C ALA A 123 4.91 7.75 15.20
N PHE A 124 4.84 8.76 14.35
CA PHE A 124 5.87 9.79 14.24
C PHE A 124 5.24 11.16 14.40
N GLU A 125 5.97 12.07 15.04
CA GLU A 125 5.66 13.49 15.05
C GLU A 125 6.95 14.28 14.85
N GLY A 126 6.96 15.17 13.86
CA GLY A 126 8.16 15.92 13.53
C GLY A 126 8.05 16.76 12.27
N THR A 127 9.17 16.88 11.57
CA THR A 127 9.33 17.72 10.38
C THR A 127 10.44 17.16 9.49
N ILE A 128 10.52 17.67 8.26
CA ILE A 128 11.66 17.46 7.37
C ILE A 128 12.45 18.77 7.25
N VAL A 129 13.76 18.68 7.44
CA VAL A 129 14.68 19.82 7.36
C VAL A 129 15.82 19.55 6.39
N ARG A 130 16.52 20.60 5.95
CA ARG A 130 17.75 20.45 5.16
C ARG A 130 18.84 19.82 6.00
N GLY A 131 19.48 18.81 5.43
CA GLY A 131 20.63 18.15 6.04
C GLY A 131 21.96 18.64 5.44
N PRO A 132 23.06 17.93 5.74
CA PRO A 132 24.40 18.30 5.28
C PRO A 132 24.67 17.99 3.81
N GLY A 133 23.85 17.16 3.15
CA GLY A 133 23.99 16.85 1.72
C GLY A 133 23.86 18.12 0.86
N SER A 134 24.73 18.27 -0.14
CA SER A 134 24.78 19.47 -0.98
C SER A 134 23.85 19.37 -2.19
N LYS A 135 23.70 18.16 -2.75
CA LYS A 135 22.77 17.83 -3.85
C LYS A 135 21.84 16.69 -3.45
N ARG A 136 20.74 16.50 -4.21
CA ARG A 136 19.71 15.48 -3.95
C ARG A 136 20.26 14.07 -3.85
N ASP A 137 21.28 13.78 -4.64
CA ASP A 137 21.92 12.47 -4.69
C ASP A 137 22.95 12.28 -3.57
N ASP A 138 23.11 13.25 -2.66
CA ASP A 138 23.94 13.09 -1.46
C ASP A 138 23.09 12.50 -0.32
N GLU A 139 23.67 11.54 0.40
CA GLU A 139 23.07 11.06 1.64
C GLU A 139 22.84 12.23 2.62
N GLY A 140 21.65 12.26 3.21
CA GLY A 140 21.28 13.30 4.16
C GLY A 140 21.09 14.68 3.51
N TYR A 141 20.74 14.75 2.23
CA TYR A 141 20.22 15.99 1.63
C TYR A 141 19.02 16.55 2.42
N TYR A 142 18.15 15.67 2.92
CA TYR A 142 17.11 15.96 3.89
C TYR A 142 17.32 15.16 5.17
N LEU A 143 16.78 15.67 6.28
CA LEU A 143 16.69 14.98 7.55
C LEU A 143 15.23 14.91 8.01
N LEU A 144 14.76 13.71 8.33
CA LEU A 144 13.50 13.49 9.03
C LEU A 144 13.75 13.57 10.53
N ALA A 145 13.36 14.70 11.13
CA ALA A 145 13.68 15.04 12.51
C ALA A 145 12.41 15.09 13.37
N GLY A 146 12.40 14.35 14.47
CA GLY A 146 11.21 14.27 15.32
C GLY A 146 11.30 13.20 16.39
N THR A 147 10.13 12.72 16.80
CA THR A 147 9.97 11.60 17.73
C THR A 147 9.28 10.45 17.01
N LEU A 148 9.95 9.30 16.93
CA LEU A 148 9.34 8.05 16.51
C LEU A 148 8.97 7.26 17.77
N THR A 149 7.71 6.88 17.88
CA THR A 149 7.18 6.08 18.98
C THR A 149 6.80 4.71 18.46
N GLU A 150 7.38 3.69 19.10
CA GLU A 150 7.04 2.31 18.86
C GLU A 150 6.02 1.83 19.89
N TYR A 151 4.97 1.18 19.43
CA TYR A 151 3.96 0.57 20.28
C TYR A 151 3.96 -0.95 20.11
N SER A 152 3.97 -1.64 21.23
CA SER A 152 3.94 -3.11 21.30
C SER A 152 3.01 -3.53 22.44
N GLY A 153 1.80 -3.97 22.09
CA GLY A 153 0.71 -4.18 23.06
C GLY A 153 0.42 -2.91 23.86
N SER A 154 0.59 -2.97 25.18
CA SER A 154 0.40 -1.81 26.09
C SER A 154 1.66 -0.95 26.27
N ARG A 155 2.82 -1.37 25.74
CA ARG A 155 4.08 -0.66 25.88
C ARG A 155 4.23 0.38 24.79
N SER A 156 4.71 1.57 25.16
CA SER A 156 5.10 2.63 24.25
C SER A 156 6.55 3.03 24.50
N THR A 157 7.35 3.12 23.44
CA THR A 157 8.79 3.45 23.50
C THR A 157 9.08 4.63 22.56
N PRO A 158 9.01 5.88 23.05
CA PRO A 158 9.36 7.05 22.25
C PRO A 158 10.88 7.19 22.12
N ARG A 159 11.35 7.59 20.93
CA ARG A 159 12.73 7.97 20.69
C ARG A 159 12.84 9.19 19.79
N LYS A 160 13.75 10.10 20.13
CA LYS A 160 14.12 11.19 19.22
C LYS A 160 14.94 10.63 18.07
N VAL A 161 14.65 11.09 16.85
CA VAL A 161 15.31 10.66 15.63
C VAL A 161 15.70 11.86 14.76
N SER A 162 16.75 11.69 13.97
CA SER A 162 17.19 12.59 12.92
C SER A 162 17.73 11.72 11.79
N LEU A 163 16.83 11.24 10.94
CA LEU A 163 17.11 10.21 9.94
C LEU A 163 17.56 10.88 8.65
N LYS A 164 18.60 10.34 8.02
CA LYS A 164 19.10 10.87 6.75
C LYS A 164 18.26 10.35 5.60
N SER A 165 17.95 11.21 4.63
CA SER A 165 17.45 10.75 3.34
C SER A 165 18.51 9.94 2.62
N MET A 166 18.09 8.84 1.99
CA MET A 166 18.93 8.07 1.09
C MET A 166 19.15 8.83 -0.23
N PRO A 167 20.28 8.61 -0.92
CA PRO A 167 20.48 9.10 -2.28
C PRO A 167 19.37 8.64 -3.23
N THR A 168 18.73 9.57 -3.92
CA THR A 168 17.85 9.23 -5.04
C THR A 168 18.71 8.98 -6.28
N CYS A 169 19.06 7.73 -6.57
CA CYS A 169 19.75 7.40 -7.82
C CYS A 169 18.87 7.77 -9.02
N VAL A 170 19.30 8.73 -9.84
CA VAL A 170 18.82 8.86 -11.23
C VAL A 170 19.73 7.96 -12.06
N GLU A 171 19.15 7.03 -12.83
CA GLU A 171 19.79 5.80 -13.37
C GLU A 171 21.16 5.92 -14.10
N GLU A 172 21.70 7.12 -14.33
CA GLU A 172 23.01 7.32 -14.96
C GLU A 172 24.17 7.60 -13.99
N SER A 173 23.92 7.79 -12.68
CA SER A 173 24.95 8.20 -11.72
C SER A 173 25.30 7.19 -10.62
N CYS A 174 24.60 6.04 -10.56
CA CYS A 174 24.92 4.96 -9.63
C CYS A 174 25.81 3.91 -10.32
N GLN A 175 27.07 4.28 -10.55
CA GLN A 175 28.12 3.42 -11.08
C GLN A 175 29.45 3.62 -10.35
#